data_AF-A0A925MQ38-F1
#
_entry.id   AF-A0A925MQ38-F1
#
_cell.length_a   1.000
_cell.length_b   1.000
_cell.length_c   1.000
_cell.angle_alpha   90.00
_cell.angle_beta   90.00
_cell.angle_gamma   90.00
#
_symmetry.space_group_name_H-M   'P 1'
#
loop_
_entity.id
_entity.type
_entity.pdbx_description
1 polymer ?
#
loop_
_entity_poly.entity_id
_entity_poly.type
_entity_poly.pdbx_seq_one_letter_code
_entity_poly.pdbx_strand_id
1 'polypeptide(L)'
;LVSPDNGRLPYTAKGQQLFAETQAFTRENSDGPEARPMAERCIIGFGSTGGPPMINVLYNNNYQIVQTPDTVTILVEMNHDARRIRMNGKHLPSNMRPWLGDSVGHWEKDTLVVETTHFNPGESLRLNFNQSFYISPNAKVVERFTRVSAGEIFYEFSVDDPEIYTQVWRGEMVMNAADGHIYEYACHEGNYALPGILAGARADERKSAGK
;
A
#
# COMPACT_ATOMS: atom_id res chain seq x y z
N LEU A 1 4.56 0.70 15.43
CA LEU A 1 3.62 1.78 15.81
C LEU A 1 4.21 2.48 17.03
N VAL A 2 4.25 3.81 17.01
CA VAL A 2 4.78 4.61 18.14
C VAL A 2 3.73 5.53 18.76
N SER A 3 2.65 5.83 18.03
CA SER A 3 1.50 6.55 18.56
C SER A 3 0.24 5.98 17.93
N PRO A 4 -0.82 5.68 18.71
CA PRO A 4 -0.97 5.93 20.16
C PRO A 4 -0.13 5.01 21.06
N ASP A 5 0.14 5.45 22.30
CA ASP A 5 1.01 4.77 23.28
C ASP A 5 0.52 3.37 23.68
N ASN A 6 -0.77 3.08 23.49
CA ASN A 6 -1.35 1.78 23.76
C ASN A 6 -1.02 0.73 22.68
N GLY A 7 -0.27 1.09 21.65
CA GLY A 7 0.16 0.18 20.59
C GLY A 7 -0.96 -0.26 19.64
N ARG A 8 -2.13 0.39 19.67
CA ARG A 8 -3.30 0.01 18.85
C ARG A 8 -3.71 1.13 17.90
N LEU A 9 -4.13 0.74 16.70
CA LEU A 9 -4.72 1.68 15.74
C LEU A 9 -6.00 2.31 16.33
N PRO A 10 -6.12 3.64 16.34
CA PRO A 10 -7.21 4.34 17.04
C PRO A 10 -8.47 4.42 16.17
N TYR A 11 -9.05 3.29 15.78
CA TYR A 11 -10.24 3.27 14.93
C TYR A 11 -11.43 3.99 15.58
N THR A 12 -12.20 4.71 14.75
CA THR A 12 -13.59 5.04 15.07
C THR A 12 -14.47 3.79 14.93
N ALA A 13 -15.67 3.80 15.51
CA ALA A 13 -16.63 2.70 15.31
C ALA A 13 -16.96 2.49 13.83
N LYS A 14 -17.13 3.59 13.07
CA LYS A 14 -17.34 3.55 11.61
C LYS A 14 -16.14 2.98 10.87
N GLY A 15 -14.92 3.41 11.21
CA GLY A 15 -13.69 2.92 10.59
C GLY A 15 -13.50 1.42 10.81
N GLN A 16 -13.79 0.93 12.03
CA GLN A 16 -13.73 -0.49 12.35
C GLN A 16 -14.77 -1.30 11.59
N GLN A 17 -15.99 -0.77 11.43
CA GLN A 17 -17.03 -1.39 10.61
C GLN A 17 -16.61 -1.48 9.13
N LEU A 18 -16.16 -0.37 8.54
CA LEU A 18 -15.71 -0.33 7.13
C LEU A 18 -14.54 -1.30 6.86
N PHE A 19 -13.58 -1.37 7.78
CA PHE A 19 -12.48 -2.34 7.69
C PHE A 19 -13.00 -3.79 7.70
N ALA A 20 -13.89 -4.11 8.62
CA ALA A 20 -14.46 -5.46 8.75
C ALA A 20 -15.30 -5.85 7.51
N GLU A 21 -16.17 -4.96 7.04
CA GLU A 21 -17.00 -5.17 5.84
C GLU A 21 -16.16 -5.34 4.58
N THR A 22 -15.16 -4.48 4.37
CA THR A 22 -14.29 -4.58 3.19
C THR A 22 -13.43 -5.85 3.23
N GLN A 23 -12.96 -6.24 4.42
CA GLN A 23 -12.24 -7.49 4.61
C GLN A 23 -13.13 -8.71 4.34
N ALA A 24 -14.37 -8.72 4.85
CA ALA A 24 -15.32 -9.80 4.59
C ALA A 24 -15.65 -9.91 3.09
N PHE A 25 -15.98 -8.78 2.45
CA PHE A 25 -16.21 -8.71 1.00
C PHE A 25 -15.04 -9.29 0.21
N THR A 26 -13.80 -8.88 0.53
CA THR A 26 -12.59 -9.36 -0.17
C THR A 26 -12.35 -10.86 0.02
N ARG A 27 -12.75 -11.43 1.16
CA ARG A 27 -12.57 -12.86 1.46
C ARG A 27 -13.67 -13.74 0.87
N GLU A 28 -14.90 -13.26 0.91
CA GLU A 28 -16.09 -14.06 0.59
C GLU A 28 -16.53 -13.88 -0.86
N ASN A 29 -16.21 -12.75 -1.49
CA ASN A 29 -16.59 -12.48 -2.86
C ASN A 29 -15.49 -12.89 -3.84
N SER A 30 -15.86 -13.68 -4.84
CA SER A 30 -14.99 -14.05 -5.97
C SER A 30 -15.67 -13.79 -7.31
N ASP A 31 -16.75 -12.99 -7.31
CA ASP A 31 -17.51 -12.67 -8.51
C ASP A 31 -16.76 -11.63 -9.35
N GLY A 32 -16.20 -12.11 -10.45
CA GLY A 32 -15.45 -11.29 -11.40
C GLY A 32 -14.04 -10.91 -10.93
N PRO A 33 -13.22 -10.36 -11.84
CA PRO A 33 -11.84 -10.00 -11.52
C PRO A 33 -11.75 -8.80 -10.56
N GLU A 34 -12.74 -7.91 -10.53
CA GLU A 34 -12.74 -6.71 -9.69
C GLU A 34 -12.96 -6.99 -8.21
N ALA A 35 -13.59 -8.13 -7.87
CA ALA A 35 -13.78 -8.56 -6.48
C ALA A 35 -12.46 -9.04 -5.84
N ARG A 36 -11.44 -9.36 -6.64
CA ARG A 36 -10.15 -9.83 -6.13
C ARG A 36 -9.30 -8.67 -5.60
N PRO A 37 -8.56 -8.87 -4.49
CA PRO A 37 -7.68 -7.84 -3.96
C PRO A 37 -6.60 -7.42 -4.95
N MET A 38 -6.15 -6.16 -4.87
CA MET A 38 -5.23 -5.55 -5.84
C MET A 38 -3.92 -6.31 -6.03
N ALA A 39 -3.41 -6.93 -4.96
CA ALA A 39 -2.20 -7.73 -5.01
C ALA A 39 -2.35 -9.00 -5.86
N GLU A 40 -3.51 -9.66 -5.83
CA GLU A 40 -3.78 -10.82 -6.69
C GLU A 40 -3.97 -10.43 -8.15
N ARG A 41 -4.39 -9.18 -8.38
CA ARG A 41 -4.54 -8.57 -9.70
C ARG A 41 -3.26 -7.94 -10.23
N CYS A 42 -2.17 -8.02 -9.48
CA CYS A 42 -0.87 -7.43 -9.82
C CYS A 42 -0.93 -5.92 -10.09
N ILE A 43 -1.81 -5.18 -9.40
CA ILE A 43 -1.98 -3.73 -9.57
C ILE A 43 -1.08 -2.94 -8.62
N ILE A 44 -1.08 -3.33 -7.33
CA ILE A 44 -0.20 -2.80 -6.30
C ILE A 44 0.19 -3.93 -5.34
N GLY A 45 1.38 -3.86 -4.74
CA GLY A 45 1.87 -4.84 -3.78
C GLY A 45 0.96 -5.01 -2.56
N PHE A 46 0.93 -6.22 -1.98
CA PHE A 46 0.16 -6.45 -0.75
C PHE A 46 0.77 -5.77 0.48
N GLY A 47 -0.01 -5.64 1.55
CA GLY A 47 0.48 -5.21 2.86
C GLY A 47 1.08 -3.81 2.91
N SER A 48 0.80 -2.97 1.91
CA SER A 48 1.29 -1.59 1.83
C SER A 48 2.81 -1.49 1.64
N THR A 49 3.45 -2.44 0.96
CA THR A 49 4.90 -2.33 0.66
C THR A 49 5.21 -1.11 -0.19
N GLY A 50 4.45 -0.88 -1.27
CA GLY A 50 4.61 0.31 -2.10
C GLY A 50 3.79 1.51 -1.65
N GLY A 51 2.95 1.34 -0.63
CA GLY A 51 2.07 2.41 -0.15
C GLY A 51 2.86 3.58 0.43
N PRO A 52 2.19 4.71 0.68
CA PRO A 52 2.44 5.47 1.90
C PRO A 52 1.36 5.11 2.93
N PRO A 53 1.71 4.66 4.17
CA PRO A 53 3.07 4.33 4.56
C PRO A 53 3.57 3.03 3.93
N MET A 54 4.87 2.95 3.67
CA MET A 54 5.55 1.69 3.35
C MET A 54 5.66 0.81 4.60
N ILE A 55 5.13 -0.40 4.56
CA ILE A 55 5.14 -1.34 5.69
C ILE A 55 5.79 -2.66 5.26
N ASN A 56 6.65 -3.22 6.12
CA ASN A 56 7.25 -4.53 5.88
C ASN A 56 6.19 -5.64 5.80
N VAL A 57 6.36 -6.52 4.83
CA VAL A 57 5.59 -7.75 4.65
C VAL A 57 6.49 -8.99 4.73
N LEU A 58 5.97 -10.16 4.34
CA LEU A 58 6.68 -11.44 4.44
C LEU A 58 7.97 -11.51 3.62
N TYR A 59 8.01 -10.91 2.44
CA TYR A 59 9.10 -11.03 1.46
C TYR A 59 9.10 -9.82 0.51
N ASN A 60 10.17 -9.70 -0.30
CA ASN A 60 10.31 -8.68 -1.35
C ASN A 60 10.12 -7.24 -0.86
N ASN A 61 10.73 -6.94 0.30
CA ASN A 61 10.71 -5.62 0.97
C ASN A 61 11.87 -4.72 0.54
N ASN A 62 12.55 -5.00 -0.58
CA ASN A 62 13.64 -4.16 -1.04
C ASN A 62 13.09 -2.95 -1.81
N TYR A 63 13.77 -1.82 -1.64
CA TYR A 63 13.42 -0.56 -2.30
C TYR A 63 14.65 0.02 -3.01
N GLN A 64 14.45 0.50 -4.23
CA GLN A 64 15.45 1.27 -4.96
C GLN A 64 14.95 2.69 -5.06
N ILE A 65 15.69 3.62 -4.46
CA ILE A 65 15.36 5.03 -4.45
C ILE A 65 16.24 5.74 -5.49
N VAL A 66 15.61 6.30 -6.50
CA VAL A 66 16.27 7.05 -7.58
C VAL A 66 15.81 8.49 -7.52
N GLN A 67 16.75 9.43 -7.49
CA GLN A 67 16.47 10.86 -7.41
C GLN A 67 16.94 11.59 -8.67
N THR A 68 16.05 12.40 -9.24
CA THR A 68 16.33 13.43 -10.25
C THR A 68 16.22 14.81 -9.60
N PRO A 69 16.53 15.92 -10.30
CA PRO A 69 16.35 17.26 -9.74
C PRO A 69 14.92 17.60 -9.30
N ASP A 70 13.91 16.97 -9.91
CA ASP A 70 12.49 17.30 -9.74
C ASP A 70 11.63 16.14 -9.21
N THR A 71 12.17 14.93 -9.13
CA THR A 71 11.41 13.73 -8.76
C THR A 71 12.27 12.78 -7.91
N VAL A 72 11.69 12.22 -6.87
CA VAL A 72 12.21 11.02 -6.21
C VAL A 72 11.29 9.86 -6.60
N THR A 73 11.85 8.76 -7.11
CA THR A 73 11.09 7.56 -7.43
C THR A 73 11.54 6.44 -6.51
N ILE A 74 10.57 5.77 -5.90
CA ILE A 74 10.80 4.57 -5.10
C ILE A 74 10.26 3.41 -5.93
N LEU A 75 11.19 2.58 -6.41
CA LEU A 75 10.87 1.30 -7.02
C LEU A 75 10.84 0.24 -5.93
N VAL A 76 9.71 -0.44 -5.81
CA VAL A 76 9.47 -1.49 -4.81
C VAL A 76 9.70 -2.82 -5.49
N GLU A 77 10.43 -3.74 -4.85
CA GLU A 77 10.68 -5.07 -5.41
C GLU A 77 9.36 -5.82 -5.64
N MET A 78 8.46 -5.85 -4.66
CA MET A 78 7.15 -6.46 -4.85
C MET A 78 6.28 -5.70 -5.86
N ASN A 79 5.73 -6.43 -6.83
CA ASN A 79 4.90 -5.92 -7.93
C ASN A 79 5.56 -4.85 -8.84
N HIS A 80 6.83 -4.49 -8.61
CA HIS A 80 7.50 -3.38 -9.28
C HIS A 80 6.74 -2.05 -9.19
N ASP A 81 6.13 -1.79 -8.04
CA ASP A 81 5.45 -0.52 -7.81
C ASP A 81 6.45 0.62 -7.97
N ALA A 82 6.16 1.56 -8.87
CA ALA A 82 6.99 2.74 -9.11
C ALA A 82 6.29 3.98 -8.55
N ARG A 83 6.57 4.30 -7.29
CA ARG A 83 5.98 5.45 -6.61
C ARG A 83 6.78 6.71 -6.93
N ARG A 84 6.17 7.63 -7.69
CA ARG A 84 6.78 8.91 -8.07
C ARG A 84 6.40 10.01 -7.09
N ILE A 85 7.40 10.61 -6.47
CA ILE A 85 7.28 11.75 -5.54
C ILE A 85 7.74 13.00 -6.28
N ARG A 86 6.81 13.92 -6.55
CA ARG A 86 7.10 15.18 -7.25
C ARG A 86 7.66 16.19 -6.25
N MET A 87 8.83 16.75 -6.54
CA MET A 87 9.53 17.66 -5.62
C MET A 87 9.01 19.10 -5.74
N ASN A 88 8.72 19.74 -4.60
CA ASN A 88 8.26 21.13 -4.48
C ASN A 88 7.06 21.46 -5.39
N GLY A 89 6.22 20.45 -5.65
CA GLY A 89 5.08 20.56 -6.55
C GLY A 89 3.79 20.99 -5.83
N LYS A 90 2.70 21.01 -6.59
CA LYS A 90 1.34 21.06 -6.05
C LYS A 90 0.68 19.71 -6.21
N HIS A 91 -0.19 19.34 -5.27
CA HIS A 91 -1.02 18.17 -5.43
C HIS A 91 -1.89 18.24 -6.70
N LEU A 92 -2.15 17.08 -7.26
CA LEU A 92 -3.09 16.91 -8.36
C LEU A 92 -4.51 17.37 -7.94
N PRO A 93 -5.34 17.80 -8.89
CA PRO A 93 -6.78 17.96 -8.68
C PRO A 93 -7.42 16.77 -7.98
N SER A 94 -8.39 17.04 -7.10
CA SER A 94 -8.97 16.02 -6.20
C SER A 94 -9.76 14.90 -6.86
N ASN A 95 -10.09 15.06 -8.14
CA ASN A 95 -10.70 14.03 -8.98
C ASN A 95 -9.66 13.07 -9.60
N MET A 96 -8.37 13.36 -9.51
CA MET A 96 -7.30 12.45 -9.95
C MET A 96 -6.76 11.66 -8.77
N ARG A 97 -7.07 10.36 -8.76
CA ARG A 97 -6.74 9.43 -7.68
C ARG A 97 -5.88 8.28 -8.19
N PRO A 98 -4.58 8.52 -8.45
CA PRO A 98 -3.68 7.47 -8.91
C PRO A 98 -3.53 6.37 -7.84
N TRP A 99 -3.11 5.18 -8.26
CA TRP A 99 -2.65 4.15 -7.33
C TRP A 99 -1.47 4.68 -6.51
N LEU A 100 -1.38 4.28 -5.25
CA LEU A 100 -0.42 4.74 -4.24
C LEU A 100 -0.59 6.22 -3.85
N GLY A 101 -1.67 6.87 -4.29
CA GLY A 101 -1.94 8.28 -4.04
C GLY A 101 -1.02 9.25 -4.80
N ASP A 102 -1.25 10.53 -4.58
CA ASP A 102 -0.46 11.61 -5.16
C ASP A 102 0.57 12.15 -4.16
N SER A 103 1.84 11.78 -4.37
CA SER A 103 2.95 12.17 -3.49
C SER A 103 3.66 13.44 -3.95
N VAL A 104 3.77 14.41 -3.04
CA VAL A 104 4.56 15.64 -3.21
C VAL A 104 5.57 15.72 -2.07
N GLY A 105 6.83 15.97 -2.41
CA GLY A 105 7.92 16.02 -1.43
C GLY A 105 8.65 17.35 -1.38
N HIS A 106 9.26 17.65 -0.24
CA HIS A 106 10.21 18.75 -0.05
C HIS A 106 11.31 18.32 0.92
N TRP A 107 12.43 19.05 0.88
CA TRP A 107 13.55 18.81 1.81
C TRP A 107 13.46 19.73 3.01
N GLU A 108 13.54 19.15 4.21
CA GLU A 108 13.78 19.83 5.47
C GLU A 108 15.19 19.47 5.95
N LYS A 109 16.18 20.30 5.60
CA LYS A 109 17.61 20.01 5.81
C LYS A 109 18.01 18.69 5.14
N ASP A 110 18.21 17.63 5.91
CA ASP A 110 18.63 16.28 5.53
C ASP A 110 17.47 15.28 5.49
N THR A 111 16.25 15.73 5.77
CA THR A 111 15.04 14.90 5.76
C THR A 111 14.21 15.17 4.51
N LEU A 112 13.92 14.14 3.72
CA LEU A 112 12.89 14.20 2.69
C LEU A 112 11.53 14.03 3.37
N VAL A 113 10.68 15.04 3.29
CA VAL A 113 9.30 14.99 3.78
C VAL A 113 8.39 14.81 2.60
N VAL A 114 7.50 13.81 2.65
CA VAL A 114 6.58 13.47 1.57
C VAL A 114 5.16 13.49 2.11
N GLU A 115 4.34 14.36 1.55
CA GLU A 115 2.89 14.36 1.76
C GLU A 115 2.23 13.59 0.62
N THR A 116 1.35 12.65 0.97
CA THR A 116 0.54 11.91 0.00
C THR A 116 -0.93 12.04 0.35
N THR A 117 -1.73 12.37 -0.67
CA THR A 117 -3.18 12.52 -0.61
C THR A 117 -3.83 11.84 -1.83
N HIS A 118 -5.15 11.99 -2.02
CA HIS A 118 -5.87 11.52 -3.20
C HIS A 118 -5.71 10.01 -3.48
N PHE A 119 -5.79 9.20 -2.42
CA PHE A 119 -5.70 7.75 -2.55
C PHE A 119 -6.82 7.19 -3.44
N ASN A 120 -6.49 6.10 -4.15
CA ASN A 120 -7.46 5.39 -4.95
C ASN A 120 -8.43 4.61 -4.01
N PRO A 121 -9.74 4.62 -4.24
CA PRO A 121 -10.66 3.85 -3.39
C PRO A 121 -10.38 2.34 -3.37
N GLY A 122 -9.79 1.79 -4.45
CA GLY A 122 -9.47 0.37 -4.58
C GLY A 122 -8.32 -0.12 -3.70
N GLU A 123 -7.56 0.78 -3.05
CA GLU A 123 -6.42 0.46 -2.17
C GLU A 123 -6.69 0.79 -0.69
N SER A 124 -7.96 1.03 -0.34
CA SER A 124 -8.36 1.40 1.02
C SER A 124 -7.99 0.33 2.05
N LEU A 125 -8.22 -0.94 1.71
CA LEU A 125 -7.90 -2.09 2.56
C LEU A 125 -6.44 -2.52 2.35
N ARG A 126 -5.64 -2.48 3.41
CA ARG A 126 -4.23 -2.86 3.39
C ARG A 126 -3.98 -4.06 4.29
N LEU A 127 -4.06 -5.25 3.69
CA LEU A 127 -3.94 -6.53 4.39
C LEU A 127 -2.47 -6.90 4.60
N ASN A 128 -2.09 -7.06 5.86
CA ASN A 128 -0.76 -7.52 6.28
C ASN A 128 -0.89 -8.47 7.48
N PHE A 129 0.08 -9.37 7.65
CA PHE A 129 0.09 -10.42 8.67
C PHE A 129 0.12 -9.87 10.09
N ASN A 130 0.97 -8.87 10.34
CA ASN A 130 1.14 -8.30 11.68
C ASN A 130 0.13 -7.20 11.98
N GLN A 131 -0.08 -6.29 11.03
CA GLN A 131 -0.95 -5.14 11.24
C GLN A 131 -1.62 -4.75 9.92
N SER A 132 -2.81 -5.31 9.69
CA SER A 132 -3.70 -4.83 8.64
C SER A 132 -4.32 -3.50 9.03
N PHE A 133 -4.49 -2.60 8.07
CA PHE A 133 -5.11 -1.31 8.32
C PHE A 133 -5.98 -0.83 7.15
N TYR A 134 -6.73 0.23 7.40
CA TYR A 134 -7.65 0.83 6.45
C TYR A 134 -7.35 2.31 6.30
N ILE A 135 -7.37 2.82 5.08
CA ILE A 135 -7.33 4.26 4.84
C ILE A 135 -8.49 4.66 3.93
N SER A 136 -9.06 5.83 4.16
CA SER A 136 -10.04 6.41 3.26
C SER A 136 -9.34 7.01 2.04
N PRO A 137 -10.07 7.22 0.92
CA PRO A 137 -9.56 7.96 -0.22
C PRO A 137 -9.08 9.39 0.14
N ASN A 138 -9.58 9.96 1.23
CA ASN A 138 -9.28 11.32 1.66
C ASN A 138 -8.20 11.38 2.75
N ALA A 139 -7.60 10.24 3.11
CA ALA A 139 -6.50 10.20 4.03
C ALA A 139 -5.33 11.09 3.57
N LYS A 140 -4.62 11.64 4.54
CA LYS A 140 -3.35 12.32 4.36
C LYS A 140 -2.27 11.53 5.07
N VAL A 141 -1.26 11.11 4.32
CA VAL A 141 -0.09 10.42 4.88
C VAL A 141 1.11 11.34 4.72
N VAL A 142 1.82 11.57 5.82
CA VAL A 142 3.11 12.27 5.79
C VAL A 142 4.19 11.27 6.16
N GLU A 143 5.15 11.09 5.27
CA GLU A 143 6.33 10.26 5.45
C GLU A 143 7.57 11.15 5.59
N ARG A 144 8.54 10.71 6.37
CA ARG A 144 9.83 11.37 6.55
C ARG A 144 10.94 10.35 6.35
N PHE A 145 11.91 10.68 5.51
CA PHE A 145 13.08 9.86 5.21
C PHE A 145 14.33 10.63 5.62
N THR A 146 14.95 10.21 6.71
CA THR A 146 16.16 10.84 7.25
C THR A 146 17.32 9.88 7.10
N ARG A 147 18.35 10.24 6.33
CA ARG A 147 19.55 9.42 6.24
C ARG A 147 20.39 9.58 7.51
N VAL A 148 20.34 8.60 8.40
CA VAL A 148 21.00 8.65 9.72
C VAL A 148 22.41 8.07 9.70
N SER A 149 22.75 7.26 8.68
CA SER A 149 24.11 6.74 8.48
C SER A 149 24.37 6.45 6.99
N ALA A 150 25.55 5.92 6.69
CA ALA A 150 25.88 5.50 5.32
C ALA A 150 24.95 4.36 4.83
N GLY A 151 24.48 3.51 5.73
CA GLY A 151 23.69 2.32 5.41
C GLY A 151 22.24 2.34 5.93
N GLU A 152 21.78 3.43 6.56
CA GLU A 152 20.47 3.46 7.20
C GLU A 152 19.69 4.74 6.86
N ILE A 153 18.41 4.56 6.57
CA ILE A 153 17.41 5.62 6.52
C ILE A 153 16.42 5.38 7.65
N PHE A 154 16.29 6.34 8.54
CA PHE A 154 15.20 6.37 9.51
C PHE A 154 13.94 6.84 8.80
N TYR A 155 12.95 5.95 8.73
CA TYR A 155 11.69 6.18 8.05
C TYR A 155 10.58 6.31 9.08
N GLU A 156 9.92 7.45 9.06
CA GLU A 156 8.81 7.78 9.95
C GLU A 156 7.58 8.10 9.11
N PHE A 157 6.40 7.86 9.66
CA PHE A 157 5.17 8.28 9.01
C PHE A 157 4.07 8.63 10.02
N SER A 158 3.14 9.44 9.55
CA SER A 158 1.87 9.72 10.22
C SER A 158 0.71 9.58 9.26
N VAL A 159 -0.40 9.03 9.74
CA VAL A 159 -1.64 8.90 8.96
C VAL A 159 -2.72 9.72 9.64
N ASP A 160 -3.18 10.75 8.94
CA ASP A 160 -4.30 11.60 9.31
C ASP A 160 -5.51 11.25 8.43
N ASP A 161 -6.48 10.60 9.04
CA ASP A 161 -7.70 10.15 8.37
C ASP A 161 -8.86 10.13 9.38
N PRO A 162 -9.50 11.29 9.61
CA PRO A 162 -10.55 11.43 10.62
C PRO A 162 -11.83 10.67 10.26
N GLU A 163 -11.97 10.19 9.02
CA GLU A 163 -13.10 9.33 8.64
C GLU A 163 -12.98 7.94 9.26
N ILE A 164 -11.75 7.47 9.49
CA ILE A 164 -11.42 6.12 9.91
C ILE A 164 -10.89 6.08 11.35
N TYR A 165 -10.15 7.11 11.78
CA TYR A 165 -9.43 7.13 13.05
C TYR A 165 -9.85 8.30 13.95
N THR A 166 -9.81 8.08 15.28
CA THR A 166 -10.12 9.10 16.29
C THR A 166 -8.99 10.10 16.52
N GLN A 167 -7.77 9.77 16.06
CA GLN A 167 -6.60 10.63 16.10
C GLN A 167 -5.56 10.18 15.05
N VAL A 168 -4.63 11.07 14.72
CA VAL A 168 -3.46 10.74 13.89
C VAL A 168 -2.62 9.66 14.58
N TRP A 169 -2.33 8.58 13.86
CA TRP A 169 -1.41 7.53 14.32
C TRP A 169 -0.07 7.60 13.60
N ARG A 170 0.98 7.11 14.25
CA ARG A 170 2.36 7.22 13.79
C ARG A 170 3.11 5.92 13.91
N GLY A 171 4.02 5.68 12.99
CA GLY A 171 4.96 4.57 13.03
C GLY A 171 6.33 5.01 12.53
N GLU A 172 7.32 4.21 12.88
CA GLU A 172 8.69 4.39 12.46
C GLU A 172 9.35 3.02 12.26
N MET A 173 10.38 3.00 11.43
CA MET A 173 11.23 1.84 11.17
C MET A 173 12.53 2.29 10.52
N VAL A 174 13.56 1.46 10.61
CA VAL A 174 14.83 1.70 9.91
C VAL A 174 14.85 0.90 8.62
N MET A 175 15.16 1.57 7.51
CA MET A 175 15.49 0.94 6.24
C MET A 175 17.00 0.74 6.19
N ASN A 176 17.42 -0.52 6.07
CA ASN A 176 18.83 -0.88 5.96
C ASN A 176 19.21 -1.03 4.49
N ALA A 177 20.41 -0.59 4.15
CA ALA A 177 21.00 -0.84 2.85
C ALA A 177 21.14 -2.36 2.62
N ALA A 178 20.71 -2.80 1.44
CA ALA A 178 20.88 -4.17 0.98
C ALA A 178 21.91 -4.20 -0.15
N ASP A 179 22.73 -5.24 -0.17
CA ASP A 179 23.66 -5.49 -1.27
C ASP A 179 22.95 -6.19 -2.44
N GLY A 180 23.37 -5.89 -3.66
CA GLY A 180 22.84 -6.51 -4.88
C GLY A 180 21.79 -5.67 -5.60
N HIS A 181 21.05 -6.33 -6.49
CA HIS A 181 20.04 -5.70 -7.34
C HIS A 181 18.64 -6.10 -6.90
N ILE A 182 17.68 -5.22 -7.16
CA ILE A 182 16.26 -5.60 -7.15
C ILE A 182 16.01 -6.53 -8.32
N TYR A 183 15.45 -7.70 -8.04
CA TYR A 183 15.10 -8.69 -9.04
C TYR A 183 13.65 -8.56 -9.48
N GLU A 184 13.35 -9.22 -10.60
CA GLU A 184 12.01 -9.28 -11.13
C GLU A 184 11.04 -10.00 -10.17
N TYR A 185 9.98 -9.30 -9.76
CA TYR A 185 8.76 -9.90 -9.24
C TYR A 185 7.76 -10.28 -10.35
N ALA A 186 7.81 -11.55 -10.75
CA ALA A 186 6.96 -12.11 -11.80
C ALA A 186 5.52 -12.42 -11.30
N CYS A 187 4.75 -11.39 -10.98
CA CYS A 187 3.41 -11.53 -10.36
C CYS A 187 2.42 -12.39 -11.17
N HIS A 188 2.51 -12.34 -12.51
CA HIS A 188 1.61 -13.07 -13.40
C HIS A 188 2.20 -14.40 -13.93
N GLU A 189 3.53 -14.57 -13.92
CA GLU A 189 4.14 -15.73 -14.55
C GLU A 189 3.89 -16.99 -13.72
N GLY A 190 3.37 -18.03 -14.38
CA GLY A 190 2.96 -19.27 -13.68
C GLY A 190 1.66 -19.13 -12.88
N ASN A 191 0.90 -18.04 -13.04
CA ASN A 191 -0.43 -17.92 -12.43
C ASN A 191 -1.46 -18.76 -13.22
N TYR A 192 -1.75 -19.97 -12.71
CA TYR A 192 -2.77 -20.87 -13.24
C TYR A 192 -4.14 -20.73 -12.54
N ALA A 193 -4.29 -19.75 -11.65
CA ALA A 193 -5.49 -19.61 -10.83
C ALA A 193 -6.72 -19.35 -11.70
N LEU A 194 -6.63 -18.44 -12.69
CA LEU A 194 -7.77 -18.12 -13.54
C LEU A 194 -8.27 -19.32 -14.38
N PRO A 195 -7.40 -20.06 -15.10
CA PRO A 195 -7.81 -21.32 -15.73
C PRO A 195 -8.44 -22.32 -14.76
N GLY A 196 -7.88 -22.48 -13.55
CA GLY A 196 -8.39 -23.39 -12.52
C GLY A 196 -9.78 -22.99 -12.01
N ILE A 197 -9.99 -21.71 -11.70
CA ILE A 197 -11.27 -21.14 -11.24
C ILE A 197 -12.34 -21.33 -12.31
N LEU A 198 -12.04 -20.99 -13.57
CA LEU A 198 -12.99 -21.15 -14.68
C LEU A 198 -13.32 -22.62 -14.94
N ALA A 199 -12.34 -23.52 -14.85
CA ALA A 199 -12.57 -24.96 -14.97
C ALA A 199 -13.47 -25.50 -13.85
N GLY A 200 -13.28 -25.03 -12.60
CA GLY A 200 -14.14 -25.32 -11.46
C GLY A 200 -15.59 -24.88 -11.70
N ALA A 201 -15.79 -23.62 -12.14
CA ALA A 201 -17.12 -23.11 -12.46
C ALA A 201 -17.82 -23.94 -13.56
N ARG A 202 -17.11 -24.30 -14.64
CA ARG A 202 -17.67 -25.19 -15.68
C ARG A 202 -18.02 -26.58 -15.14
N ALA A 203 -17.27 -27.09 -14.16
CA ALA A 203 -17.57 -28.37 -13.53
C ALA A 203 -18.86 -28.30 -12.69
N ASP A 204 -19.10 -27.20 -11.98
CA ASP A 204 -20.29 -27.01 -11.16
C ASP A 204 -21.55 -26.76 -12.00
N GLU A 205 -21.44 -26.07 -13.13
CA GLU A 205 -22.51 -25.97 -14.12
C GLU A 205 -22.92 -27.33 -14.68
N ARG A 206 -21.95 -28.19 -15.05
CA ARG A 206 -22.23 -29.55 -15.53
C ARG A 206 -22.95 -30.40 -14.48
N LYS A 207 -22.54 -30.30 -13.21
CA LYS A 207 -23.22 -30.99 -12.10
C LYS A 207 -24.66 -30.49 -11.91
N SER A 208 -24.88 -29.19 -12.09
CA SER A 208 -26.20 -28.57 -11.91
C SER A 208 -27.15 -28.84 -13.08
N ALA A 209 -26.64 -28.95 -14.32
CA ALA A 209 -27.43 -29.26 -15.51
C ALA A 209 -27.85 -30.74 -15.61
N GLY A 210 -27.26 -31.63 -14.80
CA GLY A 210 -27.61 -33.05 -14.71
C GLY A 210 -28.61 -33.39 -13.60
N LYS A 211 -29.15 -32.38 -12.89
CA LYS A 211 -30.26 -32.49 -11.94
C LYS A 211 -31.53 -31.93 -12.56
#